data_AF-A0A0V8DS14-F1
#
_entry.id   AF-A0A0V8DS14-F1
#
_cell.length_a   1.000
_cell.length_b   1.000
_cell.length_c   1.000
_cell.angle_alpha   90.00
_cell.angle_beta   90.00
_cell.angle_gamma   90.00
#
_symmetry.space_group_name_H-M   'P 1'
#
loop_
_entity.id
_entity.type
_entity.pdbx_description
1 polymer ?
#
loop_
_entity_poly.entity_id
_entity_poly.type
_entity_poly.pdbx_seq_one_letter_code
_entity_poly.pdbx_strand_id
1 'polypeptide(L)' 'MKTFFKDLAERAIKTFAQSLVAVGLAGATDLLSVDWVNALSIAGLATVISILTSLASGIPGDNTASLVNNKKEGE' A
#
# COMPACT_ATOMS: atom_id res chain seq x y z
N MET A 1 17.57 3.73 1.35
CA MET A 1 17.02 2.78 0.34
C MET A 1 16.46 1.51 0.97
N LYS A 2 17.19 0.77 1.82
CA LYS A 2 16.66 -0.44 2.48
C LYS A 2 15.38 -0.19 3.30
N THR A 3 15.30 0.96 3.98
CA THR A 3 14.08 1.41 4.69
C THR A 3 12.91 1.67 3.74
N PHE A 4 13.13 2.41 2.66
CA PHE A 4 12.10 2.67 1.65
C PHE A 4 11.48 1.40 1.06
N PHE A 5 12.29 0.40 0.69
CA PHE A 5 11.77 -0.87 0.17
C PHE A 5 11.04 -1.70 1.25
N LYS A 6 11.46 -1.60 2.52
CA LYS A 6 10.74 -2.22 3.64
C LYS A 6 9.38 -1.57 3.85
N ASP A 7 9.33 -0.23 3.85
CA ASP A 7 8.10 0.54 4.00
C ASP A 7 7.16 0.34 2.81
N LEU A 8 7.70 0.26 1.58
CA LEU A 8 6.99 -0.11 0.37
C LEU A 8 6.34 -1.48 0.48
N ALA A 9 7.11 -2.49 0.91
CA ALA A 9 6.62 -3.86 1.05
C ALA A 9 5.53 -3.95 2.12
N GLU A 10 5.70 -3.28 3.27
CA GLU A 10 4.70 -3.21 4.32
C GLU A 10 3.39 -2.58 3.81
N ARG A 11 3.48 -1.47 3.07
CA ARG A 11 2.31 -0.82 2.45
C ARG A 11 1.65 -1.72 1.42
N ALA A 12 2.41 -2.38 0.55
CA ALA A 12 1.89 -3.27 -0.48
C ALA A 12 1.13 -4.46 0.13
N ILE A 13 1.69 -5.11 1.15
CA ILE A 13 1.07 -6.23 1.87
C ILE A 13 -0.20 -5.76 2.58
N LYS A 14 -0.14 -4.62 3.26
CA LYS A 14 -1.30 -4.06 3.96
C LYS A 14 -2.44 -3.73 2.99
N THR A 15 -2.13 -3.09 1.86
CA THR A 15 -3.13 -2.82 0.81
C THR A 15 -3.70 -4.12 0.26
N PHE A 16 -2.87 -5.12 -0.03
CA PHE A 16 -3.33 -6.42 -0.53
C PHE A 16 -4.35 -7.05 0.43
N ALA A 17 -3.98 -7.18 1.71
CA ALA A 17 -4.83 -7.79 2.72
C ALA A 17 -6.14 -7.02 2.91
N GLN A 18 -6.07 -5.69 3.02
CA GLN A 18 -7.26 -4.86 3.21
C GLN A 18 -8.20 -4.93 2.01
N SER A 19 -7.68 -4.86 0.79
CA SER A 19 -8.49 -4.96 -0.43
C SER A 19 -9.08 -6.36 -0.64
N LEU A 20 -8.31 -7.41 -0.33
CA LEU A 20 -8.76 -8.79 -0.42
C LEU A 20 -9.92 -9.07 0.54
N VAL A 21 -9.81 -8.58 1.79
CA VAL A 21 -10.89 -8.72 2.78
C VAL A 21 -12.10 -7.88 2.37
N ALA A 22 -11.90 -6.64 1.93
CA ALA A 22 -13.00 -5.75 1.56
C ALA A 22 -13.83 -6.30 0.40
N VAL A 23 -13.18 -6.84 -0.63
CA VAL A 23 -13.87 -7.40 -1.80
C VAL A 23 -14.30 -8.84 -1.56
N GLY A 24 -13.46 -9.65 -0.92
CA GLY A 24 -13.76 -11.05 -0.64
C GLY A 24 -14.96 -11.23 0.30
N LEU A 25 -15.15 -10.32 1.25
CA LEU A 25 -16.32 -10.35 2.13
C LEU A 25 -17.52 -9.55 1.60
N ALA A 26 -17.38 -8.84 0.47
CA ALA A 26 -18.47 -8.08 -0.10
C ALA A 26 -19.55 -9.03 -0.65
N GLY A 27 -20.61 -9.23 0.15
CA GLY A 27 -21.74 -10.08 -0.23
C GLY A 27 -21.55 -11.57 0.05
N ALA A 28 -20.43 -11.98 0.64
CA ALA A 28 -20.22 -13.37 1.04
C ALA A 28 -20.91 -13.67 2.38
N THR A 29 -21.65 -14.78 2.43
CA THR A 29 -22.28 -15.30 3.67
C THR A 29 -21.44 -16.38 4.33
N ASP A 30 -20.57 -17.02 3.57
CA ASP A 30 -19.63 -18.05 4.01
C ASP A 30 -18.34 -18.02 3.16
N LEU A 31 -17.32 -18.77 3.57
CA LEU A 31 -16.00 -18.75 2.94
C LEU A 31 -15.98 -19.30 1.49
N LEU A 32 -16.97 -20.11 1.11
CA LEU A 32 -17.03 -20.77 -0.19
C LEU A 32 -17.85 -19.96 -1.20
N SER A 33 -18.75 -19.11 -0.72
CA SER A 33 -19.54 -18.15 -1.51
C SER A 33 -18.72 -16.95 -2.00
N VAL A 34 -17.50 -16.78 -1.48
CA VAL A 34 -16.56 -15.73 -1.90
C VAL A 34 -16.14 -15.95 -3.36
N ASP A 35 -16.31 -14.93 -4.20
CA ASP A 35 -15.68 -14.89 -5.52
C ASP A 35 -14.16 -14.60 -5.37
N TRP A 36 -13.41 -15.67 -5.12
CA TRP A 36 -11.96 -15.60 -4.92
C TRP A 36 -11.21 -15.06 -6.14
N VAL A 37 -11.71 -15.31 -7.35
CA VAL A 37 -11.07 -14.85 -8.59
C VAL A 37 -11.16 -13.33 -8.67
N ASN A 38 -12.36 -12.79 -8.44
CA ASN A 38 -12.58 -11.35 -8.41
C ASN A 38 -11.81 -10.68 -7.26
N ALA A 39 -11.91 -11.24 -6.05
CA ALA A 39 -11.25 -10.71 -4.87
C ALA A 39 -9.72 -10.63 -5.03
N LEU A 40 -9.08 -11.68 -5.54
CA LEU A 40 -7.64 -11.67 -5.82
C LEU A 40 -7.27 -10.70 -6.96
N SER A 41 -8.12 -10.59 -7.98
CA SER A 41 -7.90 -9.64 -9.09
C SER A 41 -7.92 -8.19 -8.61
N ILE A 42 -8.92 -7.79 -7.80
CA ILE A 42 -9.00 -6.43 -7.27
C ILE A 42 -7.89 -6.17 -6.25
N ALA A 43 -7.61 -7.12 -5.35
CA ALA A 43 -6.53 -6.99 -4.39
C ALA A 43 -5.17 -6.83 -5.09
N GLY A 44 -4.90 -7.63 -6.13
CA GLY A 44 -3.68 -7.52 -6.93
C GLY A 44 -3.56 -6.15 -7.61
N LEU A 45 -4.64 -5.65 -8.20
CA LEU A 45 -4.66 -4.31 -8.82
C LEU A 45 -4.41 -3.20 -7.78
N ALA A 46 -5.04 -3.29 -6.62
CA ALA A 46 -4.83 -2.32 -5.53
C ALA A 46 -3.37 -2.33 -5.04
N THR A 47 -2.75 -3.51 -4.94
CA THR A 47 -1.33 -3.64 -4.59
C THR A 47 -0.42 -3.02 -5.64
N VAL A 48 -0.69 -3.25 -6.94
CA VAL A 48 0.07 -2.62 -8.03
C VAL A 48 -0.03 -1.09 -7.96
N ILE A 49 -1.23 -0.55 -7.74
CA ILE A 49 -1.44 0.89 -7.54
C ILE A 49 -0.64 1.40 -6.33
N SER A 50 -0.66 0.68 -5.21
CA SER A 50 0.10 1.04 -3.99
C SER A 50 1.60 1.11 -4.26
N ILE A 51 2.14 0.13 -4.98
CA ILE A 51 3.55 0.10 -5.37
C ILE A 51 3.89 1.26 -6.30
N LEU A 52 3.13 1.45 -7.38
CA LEU A 52 3.33 2.54 -8.33
C LEU A 52 3.24 3.92 -7.66
N THR A 53 2.29 4.11 -6.75
CA THR A 53 2.11 5.36 -6.00
C THR A 53 3.31 5.62 -5.09
N SER A 54 3.78 4.60 -4.37
CA SER A 54 4.95 4.74 -3.50
C SER A 54 6.24 4.95 -4.29
N LEU A 55 6.37 4.36 -5.48
CA LEU A 55 7.47 4.66 -6.41
C LEU A 55 7.39 6.09 -6.92
N ALA A 56 6.21 6.57 -7.32
CA ALA A 56 5.98 7.96 -7.71
C ALA A 56 6.29 8.95 -6.58
N SER A 57 5.92 8.61 -5.34
CA SER A 57 6.30 9.40 -4.14
C SER A 57 7.78 9.28 -3.77
N GLY A 58 8.48 8.25 -4.26
CA GLY A 58 9.90 8.03 -4.05
C GLY A 58 10.79 8.71 -5.09
N ILE A 59 10.22 9.28 -6.16
CA ILE A 59 10.93 10.13 -7.11
C ILE A 59 11.21 11.47 -6.41
N PRO A 60 12.48 11.86 -6.18
CA PRO A 60 12.82 13.17 -5.67
C PRO A 60 12.59 14.18 -6.82
N GLY A 61 11.33 14.57 -7.00
CA GLY A 61 10.92 15.74 -7.75
C GLY A 61 10.71 16.87 -6.75
N ASP A 62 11.72 17.74 -6.67
CA ASP A 62 11.71 19.12 -6.21
C ASP A 62 10.41 19.66 -5.54
N ASN A 63 10.57 20.07 -4.28
CA ASN A 63 9.75 21.06 -3.56
C ASN A 63 8.29 20.70 -3.20
N THR A 64 8.05 19.81 -2.22
CA THR A 64 7.08 20.09 -1.13
C THR A 64 7.07 19.07 0.03
N ALA A 65 7.26 19.63 1.23
CA ALA A 65 6.78 19.29 2.59
C ALA A 65 7.33 18.15 3.48
N SER A 66 8.07 17.12 3.04
CA SER A 66 8.48 16.04 4.00
C SER A 66 9.93 16.00 4.45
N LEU A 67 10.77 16.98 4.06
CA LEU A 67 12.13 17.14 4.60
C LEU A 67 12.24 18.29 5.61
N VAL A 68 11.34 18.38 6.59
CA VAL A 68 11.73 18.99 7.88
C VAL A 68 12.68 17.99 8.55
N ASN A 69 13.95 18.12 8.19
CA ASN A 69 15.04 17.62 9.00
C ASN A 69 15.05 18.45 10.28
N ASN A 70 14.26 18.07 11.29
CA ASN A 70 14.44 18.56 12.66
C ASN A 70 15.70 17.94 13.25
N LYS A 71 16.83 18.24 12.62
CA LYS A 71 18.14 18.15 13.23
C LYS A 71 18.48 19.57 13.64
N LYS A 72 18.49 19.76 14.97
CA LYS A 72 18.97 20.91 15.77
C LYS A 72 17.89 21.74 16.47
N GLU A 73 17.55 21.26 17.65
CA GLU A 73 17.33 22.04 18.88
C GLU A 73 17.76 21.06 19.97
N GLY A 74 18.75 21.29 20.83
CA GLY A 74 19.60 22.41 21.20
C GLY A 74 20.28 21.93 22.49
N GLU A 75 21.57 22.23 22.63
CA GLU A 75 22.36 22.27 23.89
C GLU A 75 22.22 21.13 24.93
#